data_AF-A0A3S1GBR1-F1
#
_entry.id   AF-A0A3S1GBR1-F1
#
_cell.length_a   1.000
_cell.length_b   1.000
_cell.length_c   1.000
_cell.angle_alpha   90.00
_cell.angle_beta   90.00
_cell.angle_gamma   90.00
#
_symmetry.space_group_name_H-M   'P 1'
#
loop_
_entity.id
_entity.type
_entity.pdbx_description
1 polymer ?
#
loop_
_entity_poly.entity_id
_entity_poly.type
_entity_poly.pdbx_seq_one_letter_code
_entity_poly.pdbx_strand_id
1 'polypeptide(L)'
;MDSLINAAGRALAAGDPLGALKRVALRDDAPALALRGIAMAQLGDFAKAKALLKDAARAFSPREAVARARCVVAEAEIALVSRDLGWPEKALRAARATLQSHGDRLNAAYAGSLEARRLILIGRLDEAERLLADFDPAPLPPVARVAHELAAAGIAVRRLRTKAARSAFGRASLAAYEANIPALKAEVEAASLVLNTPVGRLIARGAEKALLLDEVEALLGSGAFVIDACRNVVREADAVVSLATRPVLFALARALAEAWPADASRELLLKRAFRARHADESHRARLRVEMGRLRAELAGLAEINATAAGFELAPLKAAEVVVLAPPVEEEHGAV
;
A
#
# COMPACT_ATOMS: atom_id res chain seq x y z
N MET A 1 16.53 7.58 -38.91
CA MET A 1 15.91 7.74 -37.57
C MET A 1 15.56 9.21 -37.40
N ASP A 2 14.30 9.54 -37.11
CA ASP A 2 13.80 10.92 -37.10
C ASP A 2 14.43 11.75 -35.97
N SER A 3 15.16 12.82 -36.32
CA SER A 3 15.93 13.63 -35.37
C SER A 3 15.05 14.38 -34.38
N LEU A 4 13.83 14.77 -34.79
CA LEU A 4 12.89 15.49 -33.95
C LEU A 4 12.26 14.58 -32.89
N ILE A 5 11.87 13.36 -33.28
CA ILE A 5 11.36 12.34 -32.35
C ILE A 5 12.40 12.02 -31.28
N ASN A 6 13.66 11.81 -31.67
CA ASN A 6 14.74 11.54 -30.71
C ASN A 6 15.00 12.74 -29.77
N ALA A 7 14.96 13.97 -30.30
CA ALA A 7 15.15 15.16 -29.49
C ALA A 7 13.98 15.40 -28.51
N ALA A 8 12.75 15.11 -28.93
CA ALA A 8 11.57 15.17 -28.06
C ALA A 8 11.61 14.10 -26.96
N GLY A 9 12.01 12.87 -27.29
CA GLY A 9 12.22 11.80 -26.30
C GLY A 9 13.26 12.18 -25.24
N ARG A 10 14.38 12.78 -25.64
CA ARG A 10 15.39 13.30 -24.70
C ARG A 10 14.86 14.43 -23.82
N ALA A 11 14.07 15.34 -24.37
CA ALA A 11 13.44 16.40 -23.59
C ALA A 11 12.52 15.82 -22.51
N LEU A 12 11.67 14.84 -22.86
CA LEU A 12 10.81 14.16 -21.87
C LEU A 12 11.60 13.41 -20.79
N ALA A 13 12.69 12.74 -21.16
CA ALA A 13 13.55 12.04 -20.20
C ALA A 13 14.22 13.00 -19.20
N ALA A 14 14.43 14.26 -19.59
CA ALA A 14 14.93 15.33 -18.74
C ALA A 14 13.82 16.12 -18.01
N GLY A 15 12.54 15.72 -18.14
CA GLY A 15 11.41 16.42 -17.53
C GLY A 15 11.07 17.76 -18.19
N ASP A 16 11.36 17.94 -19.48
CA ASP A 16 11.00 19.11 -20.28
C ASP A 16 9.84 18.79 -21.27
N PRO A 17 8.59 18.70 -20.78
CA PRO A 17 7.44 18.39 -21.63
C PRO A 17 7.16 19.50 -22.66
N LEU A 18 7.44 20.76 -22.33
CA LEU A 18 7.23 21.88 -23.25
C LEU A 18 8.24 21.85 -24.40
N GLY A 19 9.50 21.56 -24.12
CA GLY A 19 10.51 21.36 -25.16
C GLY A 19 10.20 20.14 -26.04
N ALA A 20 9.64 19.07 -25.49
CA ALA A 20 9.17 17.95 -26.29
C ALA A 20 8.04 18.40 -27.24
N LEU A 21 7.02 19.07 -26.72
CA LEU A 21 5.89 19.57 -27.51
C LEU A 21 6.32 20.53 -28.62
N LYS A 22 7.27 21.44 -28.36
CA LYS A 22 7.83 22.35 -29.39
C LYS A 22 8.36 21.61 -30.64
N ARG A 23 8.75 20.34 -30.49
CA ARG A 23 9.33 19.52 -31.58
C ARG A 23 8.33 18.65 -32.30
N VAL A 24 7.23 18.26 -31.64
CA VAL A 24 6.28 17.26 -32.18
C VAL A 24 4.82 17.71 -32.20
N ALA A 25 4.48 18.92 -31.74
CA ALA A 25 3.08 19.36 -31.57
C ALA A 25 2.23 19.32 -32.85
N LEU A 26 2.83 19.57 -34.02
CA LEU A 26 2.14 19.60 -35.31
C LEU A 26 2.16 18.26 -36.06
N ARG A 27 2.57 17.18 -35.38
CA ARG A 27 2.71 15.85 -35.97
C ARG A 27 1.69 14.89 -35.38
N ASP A 28 1.13 14.08 -36.27
CA ASP A 28 0.09 13.08 -35.95
C ASP A 28 0.52 11.65 -36.33
N ASP A 29 1.79 11.42 -36.65
CA ASP A 29 2.35 10.07 -36.75
C ASP A 29 2.47 9.39 -35.38
N ALA A 30 2.43 8.06 -35.35
CA ALA A 30 2.35 7.29 -34.10
C ALA A 30 3.44 7.64 -33.06
N PRO A 31 4.73 7.80 -33.41
CA PRO A 31 5.75 8.27 -32.48
C PRO A 31 5.46 9.66 -31.89
N ALA A 32 5.02 10.61 -32.73
CA ALA A 32 4.69 11.96 -32.27
C ALA A 32 3.50 11.97 -31.32
N LEU A 33 2.45 11.20 -31.62
CA LEU A 33 1.29 11.01 -30.74
C LEU A 33 1.72 10.43 -29.38
N ALA A 34 2.58 9.41 -29.38
CA ALA A 34 3.07 8.80 -28.13
C ALA A 34 3.83 9.81 -27.26
N LEU A 35 4.74 10.59 -27.86
CA LEU A 35 5.53 11.60 -27.15
C LEU A 35 4.66 12.76 -26.64
N ARG A 36 3.66 13.21 -27.42
CA ARG A 36 2.68 14.20 -26.97
C ARG A 36 1.86 13.66 -25.80
N GLY A 37 1.47 12.39 -25.83
CA GLY A 37 0.77 11.73 -24.73
C GLY A 37 1.58 11.76 -23.42
N ILE A 38 2.85 11.37 -23.48
CA ILE A 38 3.76 11.43 -22.31
C ILE A 38 3.95 12.88 -21.83
N ALA A 39 4.10 13.84 -22.75
CA ALA A 39 4.21 15.26 -22.38
C ALA A 39 2.97 15.77 -21.63
N MET A 40 1.78 15.41 -22.10
CA MET A 40 0.51 15.78 -21.45
C MET A 40 0.38 15.14 -20.07
N ALA A 41 0.85 13.90 -19.89
CA ALA A 41 0.89 13.24 -18.59
C ALA A 41 1.81 13.98 -17.60
N GLN A 42 3.00 14.40 -18.04
CA GLN A 42 3.93 15.20 -17.21
C GLN A 42 3.36 16.58 -16.85
N LEU A 43 2.44 17.12 -17.65
CA LEU A 43 1.73 18.37 -17.39
C LEU A 43 0.43 18.19 -16.57
N GLY A 44 0.05 16.94 -16.25
CA GLY A 44 -1.14 16.62 -15.46
C GLY A 44 -2.44 16.48 -16.25
N ASP A 45 -2.43 16.60 -17.58
CA ASP A 45 -3.62 16.35 -18.42
C ASP A 45 -3.72 14.86 -18.78
N PHE A 46 -4.14 14.06 -17.79
CA PHE A 46 -4.22 12.60 -17.89
C PHE A 46 -5.25 12.11 -18.91
N ALA A 47 -6.37 12.83 -19.07
CA ALA A 47 -7.41 12.46 -20.02
C ALA A 47 -6.90 12.56 -21.45
N LYS A 48 -6.25 13.68 -21.79
CA LYS A 48 -5.65 13.89 -23.10
C LYS A 48 -4.45 12.97 -23.34
N ALA A 49 -3.62 12.76 -22.32
CA ALA A 49 -2.50 11.82 -22.40
C ALA A 49 -2.97 10.41 -22.78
N LYS A 50 -4.00 9.90 -22.09
CA LYS A 50 -4.58 8.57 -22.34
C LYS A 50 -5.16 8.47 -23.75
N ALA A 51 -5.84 9.51 -24.25
CA ALA A 51 -6.35 9.54 -25.62
C ALA A 51 -5.22 9.45 -26.66
N LEU A 52 -4.20 10.30 -26.53
CA LEU A 52 -3.05 10.34 -27.45
C LEU A 52 -2.26 9.02 -27.46
N LEU A 53 -2.06 8.39 -26.31
CA LEU A 53 -1.35 7.10 -26.21
C LEU A 53 -2.14 5.95 -26.86
N LYS A 54 -3.47 5.94 -26.71
CA LYS A 54 -4.33 4.96 -27.39
C LYS A 54 -4.30 5.13 -28.90
N ASP A 55 -4.34 6.38 -29.38
CA ASP A 55 -4.28 6.67 -30.80
C ASP A 55 -2.90 6.32 -31.38
N ALA A 56 -1.81 6.60 -30.65
CA ALA A 56 -0.48 6.12 -30.99
C ALA A 56 -0.42 4.59 -31.09
N ALA A 57 -0.92 3.87 -30.07
CA ALA A 57 -0.90 2.41 -30.04
C ALA A 57 -1.70 1.76 -31.19
N ARG A 58 -2.74 2.46 -31.70
CA ARG A 58 -3.53 2.07 -32.88
C ARG A 58 -2.83 2.42 -34.19
N ALA A 59 -2.10 3.53 -34.24
CA ALA A 59 -1.40 4.00 -35.43
C ALA A 59 -0.10 3.23 -35.70
N PHE A 60 0.55 2.68 -34.67
CA PHE A 60 1.69 1.77 -34.85
C PHE A 60 1.28 0.47 -35.53
N SER A 61 2.10 0.02 -36.48
CA SER A 61 1.87 -1.23 -37.19
C SER A 61 2.09 -2.45 -36.28
N PRO A 62 1.56 -3.65 -36.63
CA PRO A 62 1.80 -4.88 -35.87
C PRO A 62 3.29 -5.25 -35.75
N ARG A 63 4.14 -4.80 -36.68
CA ARG A 63 5.59 -5.04 -36.65
C ARG A 63 6.30 -4.16 -35.62
N GLU A 64 5.69 -3.08 -35.17
CA GLU A 64 6.23 -2.14 -34.18
C GLU A 64 5.81 -2.54 -32.75
N ALA A 65 5.93 -3.83 -32.43
CA ALA A 65 5.48 -4.41 -31.17
C ALA A 65 6.10 -3.72 -29.93
N VAL A 66 7.39 -3.35 -30.00
CA VAL A 66 8.10 -2.63 -28.92
C VAL A 66 7.48 -1.25 -28.67
N ALA A 67 7.17 -0.50 -29.73
CA ALA A 67 6.59 0.84 -29.60
C ALA A 67 5.18 0.78 -29.00
N ARG A 68 4.37 -0.18 -29.46
CA ARG A 68 3.04 -0.44 -28.88
C ARG A 68 3.12 -0.84 -27.40
N ALA A 69 4.07 -1.71 -27.04
CA ALA A 69 4.28 -2.10 -25.66
C ALA A 69 4.67 -0.91 -24.77
N ARG A 70 5.52 0.01 -25.25
CA ARG A 70 5.84 1.26 -24.54
C ARG A 70 4.62 2.16 -24.32
N CYS A 71 3.71 2.27 -25.29
CA CYS A 71 2.44 2.99 -25.10
C CYS A 71 1.61 2.38 -23.96
N VAL A 72 1.51 1.04 -23.91
CA VAL A 72 0.80 0.34 -22.82
C VAL A 72 1.44 0.63 -21.45
N VAL A 73 2.77 0.69 -21.38
CA VAL A 73 3.49 1.05 -20.14
C VAL A 73 3.24 2.51 -19.74
N ALA A 74 3.16 3.45 -20.69
CA ALA A 74 2.79 4.83 -20.38
C ALA A 74 1.32 4.96 -19.91
N GLU A 75 0.40 4.22 -20.52
CA GLU A 75 -1.00 4.15 -20.06
C GLU A 75 -1.11 3.55 -18.65
N ALA A 76 -0.25 2.60 -18.31
CA ALA A 76 -0.15 1.99 -16.98
C ALA A 76 0.10 3.00 -15.88
N GLU A 77 1.08 3.86 -16.14
CA GLU A 77 1.52 4.87 -15.20
C GLU A 77 0.40 5.89 -14.97
N ILE A 78 -0.24 6.36 -16.05
CA ILE A 78 -1.40 7.26 -15.97
C ILE A 78 -2.53 6.61 -15.17
N ALA A 79 -2.81 5.33 -15.39
CA ALA A 79 -3.85 4.61 -14.65
C ALA A 79 -3.54 4.57 -13.14
N LEU A 80 -2.29 4.28 -12.75
CA LEU A 80 -1.87 4.28 -11.36
C LEU A 80 -1.98 5.66 -10.71
N VAL A 81 -1.49 6.70 -11.38
CA VAL A 81 -1.55 8.08 -10.87
C VAL A 81 -3.01 8.56 -10.76
N SER A 82 -3.87 8.14 -11.69
CA SER A 82 -5.31 8.45 -11.68
C SER A 82 -6.14 7.56 -10.74
N ARG A 83 -5.50 6.63 -10.01
CA ARG A 83 -6.16 5.62 -9.16
C ARG A 83 -7.18 4.73 -9.92
N ASP A 84 -7.01 4.56 -11.22
CA ASP A 84 -7.79 3.65 -12.07
C ASP A 84 -7.23 2.22 -11.95
N LEU A 85 -7.67 1.50 -10.91
CA LEU A 85 -7.22 0.12 -10.63
C LEU A 85 -7.91 -0.95 -11.50
N GLY A 86 -8.94 -0.56 -12.27
CA GLY A 86 -9.66 -1.41 -13.21
C GLY A 86 -8.93 -1.62 -14.54
N TRP A 87 -7.75 -1.02 -14.70
CA TRP A 87 -6.96 -1.09 -15.92
C TRP A 87 -6.46 -2.52 -16.24
N PRO A 88 -6.41 -2.94 -17.53
CA PRO A 88 -6.06 -4.29 -17.97
C PRO A 88 -4.64 -4.75 -17.59
N GLU A 89 -4.52 -5.38 -16.41
CA GLU A 89 -3.31 -6.04 -15.89
C GLU A 89 -2.64 -6.98 -16.91
N LYS A 90 -3.45 -7.75 -17.64
CA LYS A 90 -2.95 -8.69 -18.66
C LYS A 90 -2.21 -7.95 -19.80
N ALA A 91 -2.65 -6.75 -20.16
CA ALA A 91 -2.01 -5.95 -21.19
C ALA A 91 -0.62 -5.47 -20.74
N LEU A 92 -0.47 -5.02 -19.49
CA LEU A 92 0.84 -4.64 -18.93
C LEU A 92 1.81 -5.82 -18.93
N ARG A 93 1.34 -6.98 -18.47
CA ARG A 93 2.18 -8.18 -18.39
C ARG A 93 2.64 -8.62 -19.77
N ALA A 94 1.75 -8.60 -20.77
CA ALA A 94 2.08 -8.89 -22.15
C ALA A 94 3.06 -7.86 -22.74
N ALA A 95 2.85 -6.56 -22.46
CA ALA A 95 3.77 -5.50 -22.85
C ALA A 95 5.16 -5.72 -22.25
N ARG A 96 5.26 -6.03 -20.95
CA ARG A 96 6.54 -6.35 -20.30
C ARG A 96 7.24 -7.53 -20.95
N ALA A 97 6.53 -8.63 -21.20
CA ALA A 97 7.10 -9.81 -21.87
C ALA A 97 7.61 -9.48 -23.29
N THR A 98 6.87 -8.64 -24.02
CA THR A 98 7.29 -8.13 -25.33
C THR A 98 8.57 -7.30 -25.22
N LEU A 99 8.63 -6.37 -24.29
CA LEU A 99 9.81 -5.53 -24.07
C LEU A 99 11.03 -6.37 -23.69
N GLN A 100 10.85 -7.36 -22.82
CA GLN A 100 11.93 -8.25 -22.38
C GLN A 100 12.46 -9.13 -23.52
N SER A 101 11.57 -9.78 -24.28
CA SER A 101 11.96 -10.64 -25.42
C SER A 101 12.67 -9.87 -26.54
N HIS A 102 12.36 -8.57 -26.69
CA HIS A 102 13.00 -7.68 -27.65
C HIS A 102 14.21 -6.92 -27.09
N GLY A 103 14.64 -7.20 -25.85
CA GLY A 103 15.85 -6.61 -25.25
C GLY A 103 15.68 -5.20 -24.68
N ASP A 104 14.47 -4.64 -24.63
CA ASP A 104 14.16 -3.36 -24.00
C ASP A 104 14.01 -3.50 -22.49
N ARG A 105 15.15 -3.81 -21.84
CA ARG A 105 15.22 -4.14 -20.41
C ARG A 105 14.77 -2.98 -19.51
N LEU A 106 15.04 -1.74 -19.94
CA LEU A 106 14.69 -0.55 -19.16
C LEU A 106 13.17 -0.39 -19.02
N ASN A 107 12.44 -0.44 -20.14
CA ASN A 107 10.98 -0.33 -20.11
C ASN A 107 10.32 -1.59 -19.51
N ALA A 108 10.93 -2.77 -19.68
CA ALA A 108 10.45 -3.99 -19.04
C ALA A 108 10.51 -3.91 -17.51
N ALA A 109 11.62 -3.42 -16.95
CA ALA A 109 11.78 -3.21 -15.52
C ALA A 109 10.87 -2.10 -14.98
N TYR A 110 10.69 -1.02 -15.74
CA TYR A 110 9.74 0.03 -15.40
C TYR A 110 8.30 -0.53 -15.34
N ALA A 111 7.88 -1.30 -16.34
CA ALA A 111 6.61 -2.02 -16.33
C ALA A 111 6.45 -2.95 -15.12
N GLY A 112 7.51 -3.66 -14.73
CA GLY A 112 7.54 -4.48 -13.51
C GLY A 112 7.33 -3.66 -12.24
N SER A 113 7.95 -2.48 -12.14
CA SER A 113 7.76 -1.57 -11.01
C SER A 113 6.33 -1.04 -10.91
N LEU A 114 5.68 -0.76 -12.06
CA LEU A 114 4.26 -0.36 -12.10
C LEU A 114 3.33 -1.51 -11.70
N GLU A 115 3.59 -2.73 -12.16
CA GLU A 115 2.83 -3.92 -11.73
C GLU A 115 3.01 -4.18 -10.22
N ALA A 116 4.23 -4.02 -9.67
CA ALA A 116 4.47 -4.11 -8.23
C ALA A 116 3.69 -3.04 -7.46
N ARG A 117 3.71 -1.78 -7.91
CA ARG A 117 2.90 -0.68 -7.32
C ARG A 117 1.41 -1.01 -7.30
N ARG A 118 0.87 -1.61 -8.37
CA ARG A 118 -0.53 -2.08 -8.37
C ARG A 118 -0.76 -3.18 -7.35
N LEU A 119 0.08 -4.21 -7.33
CA LEU A 119 -0.02 -5.35 -6.40
C LEU A 119 0.00 -4.88 -4.94
N ILE A 120 0.86 -3.90 -4.63
CA ILE A 120 0.94 -3.22 -3.34
C ILE A 120 -0.38 -2.54 -2.96
N LEU A 121 -1.03 -1.83 -3.90
CA LEU A 121 -2.31 -1.15 -3.67
C LEU A 121 -3.46 -2.12 -3.40
N ILE A 122 -3.45 -3.30 -4.02
CA ILE A 122 -4.49 -4.33 -3.82
C ILE A 122 -4.12 -5.38 -2.75
N GLY A 123 -3.05 -5.14 -1.97
CA GLY A 123 -2.66 -5.99 -0.85
C GLY A 123 -1.90 -7.28 -1.20
N ARG A 124 -1.50 -7.49 -2.46
CA ARG A 124 -0.77 -8.69 -2.91
C ARG A 124 0.75 -8.53 -2.74
N LEU A 125 1.20 -8.41 -1.50
CA LEU A 125 2.60 -8.05 -1.18
C LEU A 125 3.62 -9.11 -1.57
N ASP A 126 3.32 -10.41 -1.40
CA ASP A 126 4.24 -11.50 -1.78
C ASP A 126 4.52 -11.53 -3.28
N GLU A 127 3.53 -11.15 -4.09
CA GLU A 127 3.69 -11.05 -5.53
C GLU A 127 4.47 -9.82 -5.95
N ALA A 128 4.23 -8.67 -5.29
CA ALA A 128 5.02 -7.47 -5.52
C ALA A 128 6.50 -7.69 -5.19
N GLU A 129 6.78 -8.41 -4.09
CA GLU A 129 8.14 -8.70 -3.64
C GLU A 129 8.88 -9.64 -4.60
N ARG A 130 8.22 -10.74 -5.02
CA ARG A 130 8.77 -11.62 -6.07
C ARG A 130 9.06 -10.86 -7.35
N LEU A 131 8.14 -10.01 -7.77
CA LEU A 131 8.28 -9.25 -9.01
C LEU A 131 9.47 -8.30 -9.02
N LEU A 132 9.75 -7.64 -7.89
CA LEU A 132 10.91 -6.75 -7.77
C LEU A 132 12.22 -7.54 -7.61
N ALA A 133 12.19 -8.72 -6.98
CA ALA A 133 13.37 -9.56 -6.80
C ALA A 133 13.93 -10.12 -8.12
N ASP A 134 13.09 -10.26 -9.15
CA ASP A 134 13.46 -10.79 -10.46
C ASP A 134 14.35 -9.84 -11.30
N PHE A 135 14.64 -8.62 -10.81
CA PHE A 135 15.37 -7.62 -11.57
C PHE A 135 16.33 -6.77 -10.73
N ASP A 136 17.58 -6.64 -11.20
CA ASP A 136 18.58 -5.75 -10.60
C ASP A 136 18.33 -4.29 -11.01
N PRO A 137 18.03 -3.36 -10.08
CA PRO A 137 17.79 -1.96 -10.39
C PRO A 137 19.04 -1.16 -10.78
N ALA A 138 20.26 -1.65 -10.56
CA ALA A 138 21.49 -0.89 -10.80
C ALA A 138 21.64 -0.33 -12.25
N PRO A 139 21.29 -1.08 -13.31
CA PRO A 139 21.42 -0.60 -14.70
C PRO A 139 20.34 0.40 -15.13
N LEU A 140 19.31 0.64 -14.31
CA LEU A 140 18.22 1.54 -14.69
C LEU A 140 18.68 3.01 -14.69
N PRO A 141 18.14 3.85 -15.60
CA PRO A 141 18.31 5.29 -15.49
C PRO A 141 17.66 5.81 -14.19
N PRO A 142 18.12 6.96 -13.66
CA PRO A 142 17.65 7.49 -12.39
C PRO A 142 16.12 7.54 -12.23
N VAL A 143 15.40 8.01 -13.26
CA VAL A 143 13.92 8.08 -13.24
C VAL A 143 13.27 6.72 -13.01
N ALA A 144 13.74 5.67 -13.70
CA ALA A 144 13.19 4.33 -13.56
C ALA A 144 13.60 3.69 -12.21
N ARG A 145 14.80 4.01 -11.69
CA ARG A 145 15.20 3.58 -10.33
C ARG A 145 14.28 4.14 -9.25
N VAL A 146 13.84 5.39 -9.37
CA VAL A 146 12.90 5.97 -8.39
C VAL A 146 11.61 5.15 -8.32
N ALA A 147 11.03 4.77 -9.46
CA ALA A 147 9.81 3.96 -9.45
C ALA A 147 10.01 2.59 -8.79
N HIS A 148 11.13 1.93 -9.06
CA HIS A 148 11.51 0.67 -8.43
C HIS A 148 11.69 0.81 -6.91
N GLU A 149 12.49 1.79 -6.47
CA GLU A 149 12.80 1.98 -5.06
C GLU A 149 11.59 2.44 -4.24
N LEU A 150 10.70 3.24 -4.83
CA LEU A 150 9.41 3.58 -4.20
C LEU A 150 8.48 2.36 -4.08
N ALA A 151 8.52 1.42 -5.03
CA ALA A 151 7.79 0.16 -4.89
C ALA A 151 8.40 -0.70 -3.77
N ALA A 152 9.72 -0.82 -3.71
CA ALA A 152 10.44 -1.52 -2.64
C ALA A 152 10.15 -0.91 -1.26
N ALA A 153 10.17 0.43 -1.14
CA ALA A 153 9.80 1.15 0.07
C ALA A 153 8.33 0.88 0.45
N GLY A 154 7.42 0.91 -0.52
CA GLY A 154 5.99 0.63 -0.31
C GLY A 154 5.71 -0.78 0.21
N ILE A 155 6.49 -1.79 -0.21
CA ILE A 155 6.45 -3.14 0.33
C ILE A 155 6.98 -3.14 1.76
N ALA A 156 8.17 -2.58 1.99
CA ALA A 156 8.82 -2.56 3.29
C ALA A 156 7.96 -1.89 4.37
N VAL A 157 7.30 -0.76 4.05
CA VAL A 157 6.36 -0.08 4.95
C VAL A 157 5.19 -0.98 5.31
N ARG A 158 4.53 -1.63 4.34
CA ARG A 158 3.36 -2.50 4.60
C ARG A 158 3.72 -3.78 5.36
N ARG A 159 4.97 -4.23 5.22
CA ARG A 159 5.56 -5.34 5.99
C ARG A 159 6.09 -4.91 7.36
N LEU A 160 6.02 -3.61 7.69
CA LEU A 160 6.59 -3.05 8.92
C LEU A 160 8.08 -3.35 9.08
N ARG A 161 8.84 -3.31 7.98
CA ARG A 161 10.31 -3.48 7.98
C ARG A 161 10.96 -2.09 7.89
N THR A 162 11.01 -1.35 8.99
CA THR A 162 11.32 0.09 8.97
C THR A 162 12.73 0.37 8.45
N LYS A 163 13.72 -0.45 8.83
CA LYS A 163 15.09 -0.32 8.32
C LYS A 163 15.17 -0.48 6.80
N ALA A 164 14.44 -1.45 6.25
CA ALA A 164 14.38 -1.67 4.81
C ALA A 164 13.65 -0.52 4.10
N ALA A 165 12.57 0.00 4.69
CA ALA A 165 11.84 1.15 4.17
C ALA A 165 12.73 2.41 4.12
N ARG A 166 13.42 2.74 5.22
CA ARG A 166 14.37 3.87 5.28
C ARG A 166 15.47 3.73 4.21
N SER A 167 16.02 2.52 4.04
CA SER A 167 17.05 2.25 3.03
C SER A 167 16.53 2.44 1.60
N ALA A 168 15.33 1.93 1.29
CA ALA A 168 14.71 2.08 -0.03
C ALA A 168 14.35 3.53 -0.34
N PHE A 169 13.78 4.27 0.62
CA PHE A 169 13.54 5.71 0.46
C PHE A 169 14.85 6.48 0.23
N GLY A 170 15.93 6.15 0.96
CA GLY A 170 17.24 6.76 0.72
C GLY A 170 17.77 6.53 -0.70
N ARG A 171 17.62 5.32 -1.24
CA ARG A 171 17.99 5.02 -2.64
C ARG A 171 17.08 5.75 -3.64
N ALA A 172 15.78 5.85 -3.37
CA ALA A 172 14.85 6.64 -4.18
C ALA A 172 15.24 8.13 -4.18
N SER A 173 15.60 8.70 -3.04
CA SER A 173 16.01 10.11 -2.92
C SER A 173 17.30 10.38 -3.70
N LEU A 174 18.29 9.49 -3.63
CA LEU A 174 19.51 9.60 -4.42
C LEU A 174 19.22 9.56 -5.92
N ALA A 175 18.40 8.60 -6.38
CA ALA A 175 18.03 8.50 -7.79
C ALA A 175 17.21 9.72 -8.26
N ALA A 176 16.33 10.27 -7.43
CA ALA A 176 15.60 11.50 -7.75
C ALA A 176 16.52 12.73 -7.83
N TYR A 177 17.56 12.77 -6.99
CA TYR A 177 18.61 13.79 -7.07
C TYR A 177 19.36 13.73 -8.39
N GLU A 178 19.84 12.54 -8.77
CA GLU A 178 20.55 12.29 -10.03
C GLU A 178 19.68 12.55 -11.28
N ALA A 179 18.38 12.25 -11.21
CA ALA A 179 17.44 12.56 -12.28
C ALA A 179 17.29 14.06 -12.52
N ASN A 180 17.50 14.87 -11.48
CA ASN A 180 17.35 16.32 -11.49
C ASN A 180 15.96 16.81 -11.97
N ILE A 181 14.91 16.06 -11.65
CA ILE A 181 13.51 16.42 -11.95
C ILE A 181 12.82 16.86 -10.65
N PRO A 182 12.41 18.15 -10.53
CA PRO A 182 11.79 18.67 -9.30
C PRO A 182 10.54 17.89 -8.85
N ALA A 183 9.67 17.53 -9.79
CA ALA A 183 8.46 16.77 -9.48
C ALA A 183 8.77 15.39 -8.87
N LEU A 184 9.83 14.73 -9.33
CA LEU A 184 10.23 13.42 -8.85
C LEU A 184 10.84 13.49 -7.44
N LYS A 185 11.61 14.55 -7.15
CA LYS A 185 12.10 14.84 -5.79
C LYS A 185 10.93 15.01 -4.82
N ALA A 186 9.95 15.83 -5.20
CA ALA A 186 8.74 16.05 -4.41
C ALA A 186 7.92 14.77 -4.19
N GLU A 187 7.79 13.89 -5.19
CA GLU A 187 7.12 12.58 -5.04
C GLU A 187 7.82 11.72 -3.98
N VAL A 188 9.15 11.61 -4.05
CA VAL A 188 9.93 10.81 -3.08
C VAL A 188 9.84 11.40 -1.67
N GLU A 189 9.99 12.71 -1.53
CA GLU A 189 9.87 13.42 -0.25
C GLU A 189 8.49 13.17 0.36
N ALA A 190 7.42 13.39 -0.40
CA ALA A 190 6.05 13.16 0.06
C ALA A 190 5.81 11.68 0.46
N ALA A 191 6.31 10.73 -0.33
CA ALA A 191 6.18 9.31 -0.01
C ALA A 191 6.95 8.91 1.26
N SER A 192 8.11 9.54 1.52
CA SER A 192 8.96 9.26 2.68
C SER A 192 8.38 9.77 4.00
N LEU A 193 7.39 10.68 3.97
CA LEU A 193 6.76 11.24 5.18
C LEU A 193 6.18 10.16 6.10
N VAL A 194 5.76 9.01 5.55
CA VAL A 194 5.24 7.87 6.33
C VAL A 194 6.23 7.35 7.39
N LEU A 195 7.54 7.60 7.23
CA LEU A 195 8.56 7.24 8.21
C LEU A 195 8.53 8.11 9.47
N ASN A 196 7.96 9.31 9.37
CA ASN A 196 8.05 10.36 10.38
C ASN A 196 6.67 10.90 10.81
N THR A 197 5.58 10.31 10.31
CA THR A 197 4.21 10.61 10.73
C THR A 197 3.62 9.46 11.54
N PRO A 198 2.70 9.73 12.47
CA PRO A 198 2.00 8.67 13.19
C PRO A 198 1.26 7.72 12.24
N VAL A 199 1.51 6.42 12.38
CA VAL A 199 0.87 5.35 11.59
C VAL A 199 -0.05 4.47 12.43
N GLY A 200 -0.06 4.66 13.74
CA GLY A 200 -1.02 4.05 14.65
C GLY A 200 -1.09 4.78 15.98
N ARG A 201 -1.94 4.27 16.88
CA ARG A 201 -2.02 4.67 18.28
C ARG A 201 -1.93 3.44 19.16
N LEU A 202 -1.16 3.52 20.22
CA LEU A 202 -1.15 2.57 21.32
C LEU A 202 -2.21 2.99 22.34
N ILE A 203 -3.10 2.08 22.71
CA ILE A 203 -4.05 2.27 23.80
C ILE A 203 -3.74 1.23 24.86
N ALA A 204 -3.41 1.68 26.07
CA ALA A 204 -3.09 0.81 27.19
C ALA A 204 -3.41 1.51 28.52
N ARG A 205 -4.07 0.82 29.45
CA ARG A 205 -4.38 1.31 30.81
C ARG A 205 -5.02 2.71 30.84
N GLY A 206 -5.93 2.98 29.90
CA GLY A 206 -6.63 4.26 29.77
C GLY A 206 -5.80 5.42 29.18
N ALA A 207 -4.56 5.17 28.76
CA ALA A 207 -3.72 6.15 28.08
C ALA A 207 -3.62 5.85 26.58
N GLU A 208 -3.47 6.90 25.78
CA GLU A 208 -3.24 6.82 24.34
C GLU A 208 -1.90 7.47 23.96
N LYS A 209 -1.15 6.82 23.06
CA LYS A 209 0.10 7.35 22.51
C LYS A 209 0.13 7.16 21.00
N ALA A 210 0.40 8.22 20.25
CA ALA A 210 0.67 8.12 18.81
C ALA A 210 1.99 7.35 18.56
N LEU A 211 1.99 6.44 17.58
CA LEU A 211 3.15 5.61 17.23
C LEU A 211 3.61 5.89 15.80
N LEU A 212 4.93 6.05 15.65
CA LEU A 212 5.62 6.00 14.36
C LEU A 212 5.82 4.57 13.87
N LEU A 213 6.30 4.42 12.63
CA LEU A 213 6.44 3.12 11.97
C LEU A 213 7.38 2.16 12.70
N ASP A 214 8.53 2.65 13.18
CA ASP A 214 9.49 1.86 13.97
C ASP A 214 8.96 1.50 15.35
N GLU A 215 8.18 2.38 15.97
CA GLU A 215 7.53 2.07 17.25
C GLU A 215 6.46 0.99 17.11
N VAL A 216 5.72 0.96 15.99
CA VAL A 216 4.80 -0.14 15.67
C VAL A 216 5.57 -1.45 15.42
N GLU A 217 6.65 -1.41 14.64
CA GLU A 217 7.52 -2.59 14.43
C GLU A 217 8.06 -3.14 15.75
N ALA A 218 8.56 -2.26 16.63
CA ALA A 218 9.07 -2.62 17.95
C ALA A 218 7.97 -3.18 18.86
N LEU A 219 6.77 -2.58 18.85
CA LEU A 219 5.64 -3.07 19.64
C LEU A 219 5.25 -4.50 19.23
N LEU A 220 5.18 -4.77 17.94
CA LEU A 220 4.81 -6.09 17.44
C LEU A 220 5.89 -7.15 17.69
N GLY A 221 7.13 -6.73 17.92
CA GLY A 221 8.26 -7.58 18.33
C GLY A 221 8.50 -7.66 19.84
N SER A 222 7.73 -6.94 20.67
CA SER A 222 7.99 -6.84 22.11
C SER A 222 7.56 -8.08 22.91
N GLY A 223 6.73 -8.94 22.31
CA GLY A 223 6.08 -10.05 23.01
C GLY A 223 4.81 -9.65 23.78
N ALA A 224 4.33 -8.41 23.64
CA ALA A 224 3.03 -8.00 24.17
C ALA A 224 1.87 -8.74 23.50
N PHE A 225 0.75 -8.87 24.23
CA PHE A 225 -0.52 -9.33 23.67
C PHE A 225 -1.23 -8.14 23.01
N VAL A 226 -1.19 -8.08 21.69
CA VAL A 226 -1.64 -6.93 20.90
C VAL A 226 -2.98 -7.25 20.24
N ILE A 227 -3.98 -6.42 20.52
CA ILE A 227 -5.18 -6.33 19.68
C ILE A 227 -4.90 -5.32 18.56
N ASP A 228 -4.66 -5.80 17.35
CA ASP A 228 -4.40 -4.96 16.18
C ASP A 228 -5.73 -4.64 15.47
N ALA A 229 -6.27 -3.46 15.75
CA ALA A 229 -7.47 -2.91 15.13
C ALA A 229 -7.25 -2.36 13.72
N CYS A 230 -6.01 -2.22 13.26
CA CYS A 230 -5.74 -1.88 11.86
C CYS A 230 -6.03 -3.08 10.94
N ARG A 231 -5.89 -4.30 11.46
CA ARG A 231 -6.06 -5.56 10.69
C ARG A 231 -7.15 -6.47 11.23
N ASN A 232 -7.80 -6.10 12.34
CA ASN A 232 -8.75 -6.91 13.08
C ASN A 232 -8.17 -8.29 13.46
N VAL A 233 -6.96 -8.29 14.03
CA VAL A 233 -6.26 -9.51 14.48
C VAL A 233 -5.81 -9.39 15.93
N VAL A 234 -5.61 -10.54 16.57
CA VAL A 234 -4.92 -10.65 17.86
C VAL A 234 -3.55 -11.24 17.62
N ARG A 235 -2.51 -10.65 18.22
CA ARG A 235 -1.12 -11.06 18.02
C ARG A 235 -0.40 -11.22 19.35
N GLU A 236 0.43 -12.25 19.44
CA GLU A 236 1.41 -12.43 20.51
C GLU A 236 2.66 -13.06 19.88
N ALA A 237 3.76 -12.32 19.83
CA ALA A 237 4.94 -12.69 19.06
C ALA A 237 4.58 -13.10 17.61
N ASP A 238 4.93 -14.32 17.20
CA ASP A 238 4.65 -14.85 15.85
C ASP A 238 3.22 -15.40 15.69
N ALA A 239 2.48 -15.59 16.79
CA ALA A 239 1.12 -16.10 16.75
C ALA A 239 0.15 -14.99 16.32
N VAL A 240 -0.70 -15.28 15.32
CA VAL A 240 -1.70 -14.34 14.81
C VAL A 240 -3.04 -15.05 14.67
N VAL A 241 -4.06 -14.54 15.35
CA VAL A 241 -5.45 -14.98 15.24
C VAL A 241 -6.24 -13.92 14.48
N SER A 242 -6.77 -14.27 13.31
CA SER A 242 -7.57 -13.33 12.52
C SER A 242 -9.02 -13.32 12.97
N LEU A 243 -9.53 -12.14 13.33
CA LEU A 243 -10.93 -11.89 13.64
C LEU A 243 -11.60 -10.97 12.60
N ALA A 244 -10.97 -10.80 11.43
CA ALA A 244 -11.42 -9.85 10.41
C ALA A 244 -12.85 -10.13 9.89
N THR A 245 -13.25 -11.40 9.81
CA THR A 245 -14.62 -11.79 9.41
C THR A 245 -15.57 -11.93 10.60
N ARG A 246 -15.10 -11.63 11.82
CA ARG A 246 -15.81 -11.85 13.09
C ARG A 246 -15.86 -10.55 13.91
N PRO A 247 -16.55 -9.51 13.42
CA PRO A 247 -16.52 -8.16 14.01
C PRO A 247 -16.98 -8.12 15.47
N VAL A 248 -17.94 -8.98 15.84
CA VAL A 248 -18.40 -9.09 17.24
C VAL A 248 -17.30 -9.63 18.15
N LEU A 249 -16.59 -10.69 17.73
CA LEU A 249 -15.49 -11.25 18.51
C LEU A 249 -14.34 -10.25 18.64
N PHE A 250 -14.03 -9.55 17.55
CA PHE A 250 -13.01 -8.50 17.58
C PHE A 250 -13.39 -7.36 18.54
N ALA A 251 -14.63 -6.89 18.49
CA ALA A 251 -15.11 -5.84 19.40
C ALA A 251 -15.04 -6.27 20.87
N LEU A 252 -15.34 -7.54 21.18
CA LEU A 252 -15.17 -8.10 22.53
C LEU A 252 -13.70 -8.16 22.94
N ALA A 253 -12.82 -8.69 22.08
CA ALA A 253 -11.39 -8.79 22.35
C ALA A 253 -10.76 -7.42 22.63
N ARG A 254 -11.11 -6.42 21.81
CA ARG A 254 -10.68 -5.03 22.00
C ARG A 254 -11.20 -4.44 23.31
N ALA A 255 -12.47 -4.62 23.63
CA ALA A 255 -13.07 -4.09 24.86
C ALA A 255 -12.42 -4.70 26.12
N LEU A 256 -12.10 -5.99 26.08
CA LEU A 256 -11.37 -6.67 27.15
C LEU A 256 -9.94 -6.12 27.28
N ALA A 257 -9.23 -5.93 26.17
CA ALA A 257 -7.86 -5.42 26.18
C ALA A 257 -7.75 -3.97 26.67
N GLU A 258 -8.71 -3.11 26.34
CA GLU A 258 -8.73 -1.73 26.86
C GLU A 258 -9.07 -1.65 28.36
N ALA A 259 -9.84 -2.61 28.89
CA ALA A 259 -10.15 -2.69 30.32
C ALA A 259 -9.00 -3.29 31.14
N TRP A 260 -8.12 -4.07 30.50
CA TRP A 260 -7.00 -4.73 31.16
C TRP A 260 -6.09 -3.73 31.90
N PRO A 261 -5.65 -4.02 33.14
CA PRO A 261 -5.73 -5.31 33.85
C PRO A 261 -7.04 -5.57 34.62
N ALA A 262 -8.00 -4.65 34.59
CA ALA A 262 -9.30 -4.85 35.22
C ALA A 262 -10.24 -5.69 34.33
N ASP A 263 -11.37 -6.09 34.89
CA ASP A 263 -12.42 -6.75 34.13
C ASP A 263 -13.28 -5.76 33.35
N ALA A 264 -13.70 -6.18 32.15
CA ALA A 264 -14.68 -5.43 31.37
C ALA A 264 -16.09 -5.79 31.84
N SER A 265 -16.89 -4.79 32.20
CA SER A 265 -18.27 -5.00 32.64
C SER A 265 -19.14 -5.59 31.53
N ARG A 266 -20.16 -6.38 31.89
CA ARG A 266 -21.11 -6.93 30.90
C ARG A 266 -21.81 -5.83 30.10
N GLU A 267 -22.13 -4.72 30.74
CA GLU A 267 -22.75 -3.56 30.08
C GLU A 267 -21.83 -2.95 29.02
N LEU A 268 -20.55 -2.74 29.34
CA LEU A 268 -19.55 -2.22 28.40
C LEU A 268 -19.40 -3.16 27.18
N LEU A 269 -19.27 -4.46 27.44
CA LEU A 269 -19.13 -5.49 26.39
C LEU A 269 -20.37 -5.52 25.50
N LEU A 270 -21.57 -5.43 26.09
CA LEU A 270 -22.82 -5.41 25.33
C LEU A 270 -22.94 -4.17 24.44
N LYS A 271 -22.61 -3.01 24.99
CA LYS A 271 -22.64 -1.73 24.27
C LYS A 271 -21.67 -1.74 23.09
N ARG A 272 -20.43 -2.21 23.30
CA ARG A 272 -19.40 -2.20 22.24
C ARG A 272 -19.61 -3.27 21.17
N ALA A 273 -19.94 -4.50 21.55
CA ALA A 273 -19.99 -5.61 20.61
C ALA A 273 -21.34 -5.75 19.88
N PHE A 274 -22.44 -5.32 20.50
CA PHE A 274 -23.79 -5.48 19.94
C PHE A 274 -24.51 -4.16 19.67
N ARG A 275 -23.89 -3.00 19.98
CA ARG A 275 -24.51 -1.66 19.90
C ARG A 275 -25.82 -1.55 20.69
N ALA A 276 -26.01 -2.41 21.70
CA ALA A 276 -27.24 -2.45 22.48
C ALA A 276 -27.30 -1.23 23.41
N ARG A 277 -28.41 -0.48 23.35
CA ARG A 277 -28.69 0.64 24.27
C ARG A 277 -29.20 0.16 25.63
N HIS A 278 -29.85 -1.00 25.67
CA HIS A 278 -30.34 -1.67 26.89
C HIS A 278 -30.08 -3.16 26.82
N ALA A 279 -29.57 -3.74 27.91
CA ALA A 279 -29.24 -5.16 28.03
C ALA A 279 -30.44 -5.96 28.55
N ASP A 280 -31.04 -6.81 27.71
CA ASP A 280 -32.04 -7.80 28.13
C ASP A 280 -31.42 -9.21 28.33
N GLU A 281 -32.24 -10.19 28.71
CA GLU A 281 -31.75 -11.58 28.92
C GLU A 281 -31.21 -12.21 27.62
N SER A 282 -31.78 -11.86 26.47
CA SER A 282 -31.33 -12.31 25.16
C SER A 282 -29.93 -11.81 24.84
N HIS A 283 -29.65 -10.54 25.14
CA HIS A 283 -28.31 -9.95 25.02
C HIS A 283 -27.31 -10.65 25.94
N ARG A 284 -27.70 -10.95 27.19
CA ARG A 284 -26.84 -11.69 28.13
C ARG A 284 -26.54 -13.11 27.64
N ALA A 285 -27.53 -13.82 27.11
CA ALA A 285 -27.34 -15.15 26.52
C ALA A 285 -26.38 -15.09 25.31
N ARG A 286 -26.57 -14.11 24.41
CA ARG A 286 -25.69 -13.91 23.26
C ARG A 286 -24.26 -13.57 23.65
N LEU A 287 -24.06 -12.71 24.66
CA LEU A 287 -22.72 -12.40 25.17
C LEU A 287 -22.00 -13.65 25.66
N ARG A 288 -22.68 -14.56 26.39
CA ARG A 288 -22.08 -15.83 26.84
C ARG A 288 -21.63 -16.70 25.66
N VAL A 289 -22.44 -16.80 24.61
CA VAL A 289 -22.11 -17.57 23.40
C VAL A 289 -20.90 -16.97 22.69
N GLU A 290 -20.89 -15.66 22.44
CA GLU A 290 -19.78 -15.01 21.73
C GLU A 290 -18.49 -15.02 22.58
N MET A 291 -18.59 -14.94 23.90
CA MET A 291 -17.43 -15.10 24.78
C MET A 291 -16.86 -16.53 24.73
N GLY A 292 -17.72 -17.55 24.65
CA GLY A 292 -17.29 -18.93 24.43
C GLY A 292 -16.56 -19.11 23.10
N ARG A 293 -17.05 -18.46 22.03
CA ARG A 293 -16.38 -18.45 20.73
C ARG A 293 -15.04 -17.72 20.77
N LEU A 294 -14.97 -16.57 21.44
CA LEU A 294 -13.72 -15.82 21.58
C LEU A 294 -12.67 -16.63 22.36
N ARG A 295 -13.06 -17.33 23.43
CA ARG A 295 -12.16 -18.26 24.14
C ARG A 295 -11.59 -19.34 23.22
N ALA A 296 -12.42 -19.90 22.35
CA ALA A 296 -11.97 -20.92 21.40
C ALA A 296 -10.96 -20.35 20.39
N GLU A 297 -11.18 -19.13 19.89
CA GLU A 297 -10.24 -18.48 18.97
C GLU A 297 -8.93 -18.08 19.64
N LEU A 298 -8.95 -17.70 20.92
CA LEU A 298 -7.75 -17.29 21.67
C LEU A 298 -7.09 -18.44 22.45
N ALA A 299 -7.53 -19.67 22.23
CA ALA A 299 -6.99 -20.84 22.90
C ALA A 299 -5.47 -20.94 22.66
N GLY A 300 -4.71 -21.05 23.76
CA GLY A 300 -3.25 -21.10 23.72
C GLY A 300 -2.53 -19.75 23.71
N LEU A 301 -3.27 -18.62 23.68
CA LEU A 301 -2.72 -17.27 23.83
C LEU A 301 -3.22 -16.56 25.08
N ALA A 302 -4.52 -16.66 25.38
CA ALA A 302 -5.11 -16.04 26.57
C ALA A 302 -6.32 -16.80 27.09
N GLU A 303 -6.53 -16.70 28.40
CA GLU A 303 -7.77 -17.09 29.05
C GLU A 303 -8.71 -15.88 29.15
N ILE A 304 -10.01 -16.16 29.16
CA ILE A 304 -11.03 -15.15 29.47
C ILE A 304 -11.87 -15.69 30.61
N ASN A 305 -11.77 -15.08 31.78
CA ASN A 305 -12.43 -15.58 32.99
C ASN A 305 -13.67 -14.75 33.30
N ALA A 306 -14.73 -15.40 33.76
CA ALA A 306 -15.94 -14.68 34.18
C ALA A 306 -15.75 -14.17 35.61
N THR A 307 -16.05 -12.89 35.82
CA THR A 307 -16.01 -12.24 37.13
C THR A 307 -17.42 -11.93 37.62
N ALA A 308 -17.54 -11.40 38.83
CA ALA A 308 -18.81 -10.88 39.33
C ALA A 308 -19.37 -9.76 38.43
N ALA A 309 -18.53 -8.81 37.99
CA ALA A 309 -18.95 -7.66 37.20
C ALA A 309 -18.93 -7.89 35.67
N GLY A 310 -18.14 -8.83 35.17
CA GLY A 310 -18.10 -9.17 33.74
C GLY A 310 -17.08 -10.25 33.39
N PHE A 311 -16.05 -9.85 32.65
CA PHE A 311 -15.02 -10.77 32.15
C PHE A 311 -13.63 -10.11 32.17
N GLU A 312 -12.63 -10.87 32.60
CA GLU A 312 -11.22 -10.46 32.57
C GLU A 312 -10.47 -11.22 31.47
N LEU A 313 -9.47 -10.57 30.88
CA LEU A 313 -8.54 -11.18 29.93
C LEU A 313 -7.22 -11.47 30.63
N ALA A 314 -6.76 -12.72 30.56
CA ALA A 314 -5.53 -13.17 31.17
C ALA A 314 -4.62 -13.80 30.09
N PRO A 315 -3.67 -13.05 29.50
CA PRO A 315 -2.69 -13.63 28.60
C PRO A 315 -1.88 -14.73 29.29
N LEU A 316 -1.52 -15.78 28.54
CA LEU A 316 -0.80 -16.92 29.11
C LEU A 316 0.69 -16.63 29.32
N LYS A 317 1.30 -15.81 28.47
CA LYS A 317 2.75 -15.52 28.52
C LYS A 317 3.05 -14.03 28.55
N ALA A 318 2.33 -13.22 27.78
CA ALA A 318 2.53 -11.78 27.72
C ALA A 318 2.30 -11.09 29.07
N ALA A 319 3.24 -10.25 29.48
CA ALA A 319 3.14 -9.41 30.68
C ALA A 319 2.33 -8.11 30.44
N GLU A 320 2.08 -7.77 29.18
CA GLU A 320 1.36 -6.56 28.79
C GLU A 320 0.28 -6.87 27.75
N VAL A 321 -0.88 -6.22 27.92
CA VAL A 321 -1.96 -6.18 26.93
C VAL A 321 -2.09 -4.77 26.41
N VAL A 322 -2.14 -4.63 25.09
CA VAL A 322 -2.29 -3.33 24.44
C VAL A 322 -3.20 -3.42 23.22
N VAL A 323 -3.79 -2.29 22.84
CA VAL A 323 -4.51 -2.15 21.58
C VAL A 323 -3.70 -1.26 20.64
N LEU A 324 -3.44 -1.76 19.43
CA LEU A 324 -2.93 -0.97 18.32
C LEU A 324 -4.12 -0.53 17.47
N ALA A 325 -4.38 0.78 17.41
CA ALA A 325 -5.48 1.38 16.66
C ALA A 325 -4.96 2.23 15.49
N PRO A 326 -5.78 2.48 14.45
CA PRO A 326 -5.40 3.41 13.39
C PRO A 326 -5.23 4.85 13.95
N PRO A 327 -4.43 5.71 13.28
CA PRO A 327 -4.21 7.11 13.69
C PRO A 327 -5.50 7.90 13.85
N VAL A 328 -6.46 7.64 12.95
CA VAL A 328 -7.81 8.20 12.96
C VAL A 328 -8.78 7.02 12.89
N GLU A 329 -9.74 6.99 13.80
CA GLU A 329 -10.85 6.05 13.75
C GLU A 329 -12.05 6.76 13.14
N GLU A 330 -12.35 6.46 11.88
CA GLU A 330 -13.65 6.76 11.33
C GLU A 330 -14.64 5.73 11.88
N GLU A 331 -15.76 6.17 12.45
CA GLU A 331 -16.92 5.29 12.61
C GLU A 331 -17.35 4.86 11.21
N HIS A 332 -16.95 3.66 10.78
CA HIS A 332 -17.18 3.23 9.39
C HIS A 332 -18.65 3.33 8.99
N GLY A 333 -18.89 3.96 7.83
CA GLY A 333 -19.99 3.63 6.93
C GLY A 333 -21.01 4.72 6.64
N ALA A 334 -20.58 5.90 6.14
CA ALA A 334 -21.40 6.62 5.17
C ALA A 334 -20.93 6.19 3.77
N VAL A 335 -21.57 5.14 3.25
CA VAL A 335 -21.66 4.93 1.80
C VAL A 335 -22.89 5.69 1.33
#